data_AF-A0A2A8UAP3-F1
#
_entry.id   AF-A0A2A8UAP3-F1
#
_cell.length_a   1.000
_cell.length_b   1.000
_cell.length_c   1.000
_cell.angle_alpha   90.00
_cell.angle_beta   90.00
_cell.angle_gamma   90.00
#
_symmetry.space_group_name_H-M   'P 1'
#
loop_
_entity.id
_entity.type
_entity.pdbx_description
1 polymer ?
#
loop_
_entity_poly.entity_id
_entity_poly.type
_entity_poly.pdbx_seq_one_letter_code
_entity_poly.pdbx_strand_id
1 'polypeptide(L)' 'MNLLKNQECPYCASSVEDCCAEWEEGRHYVEWNSCNKKYQVEPIYEFKGFEIEKVCEHCNEAEEDCYCDDEEKENKIGVI' A
#
# COMPACT_ATOMS: atom_id res chain seq x y z
N MET A 1 10.72 15.69 -10.24
CA MET A 1 10.75 16.02 -8.80
C MET A 1 11.22 14.78 -8.05
N ASN A 2 12.19 14.90 -7.15
CA ASN A 2 12.55 13.80 -6.25
C ASN A 2 11.65 13.93 -5.02
N LEU A 3 10.63 13.08 -4.90
CA LEU A 3 9.78 13.03 -3.71
C LEU A 3 10.58 12.41 -2.57
N LEU A 4 10.69 13.11 -1.45
CA LEU A 4 11.33 12.60 -0.25
C LEU A 4 10.41 11.52 0.34
N LYS A 5 10.93 10.29 0.47
CA LYS A 5 10.24 9.21 1.19
C LYS A 5 10.22 9.43 2.71
N ASN A 6 10.95 10.42 3.20
CA ASN A 6 11.09 10.69 4.63
C ASN A 6 10.45 12.04 4.93
N GLN A 7 9.55 12.06 5.90
CA GLN A 7 9.01 13.30 6.45
C GLN A 7 10.12 14.00 7.25
N GLU A 8 10.32 15.29 7.05
CA GLU A 8 11.32 16.08 7.78
C GLU A 8 10.63 17.25 8.48
N CYS A 9 10.97 17.50 9.74
CA CYS A 9 10.44 18.65 10.46
C CYS A 9 11.01 19.95 9.86
N PRO A 10 10.17 20.87 9.35
CA PRO A 10 10.63 22.09 8.67
C PRO A 10 11.32 23.10 9.60
N TYR A 11 11.25 22.89 10.91
CA TYR A 11 11.80 23.82 11.90
C TYR A 11 13.16 23.39 12.45
N CYS A 12 13.44 22.10 12.50
CA CYS A 12 14.68 21.57 13.10
C CYS A 12 15.42 20.58 12.20
N ALA A 13 14.95 20.38 10.97
CA ALA A 13 15.54 19.46 9.97
C ALA A 13 15.74 18.03 10.49
N SER A 14 14.95 17.63 11.51
CA SER A 14 14.98 16.27 12.04
C SER A 14 14.10 15.39 11.16
N SER A 15 14.68 14.28 10.68
CA SER A 15 13.95 13.25 9.95
C SER A 15 13.01 12.51 10.88
N VAL A 16 11.76 12.37 10.47
CA VAL A 16 10.77 11.47 11.05
C VAL A 16 11.04 10.08 10.46
N GLU A 17 11.20 9.08 11.32
CA GLU A 17 11.31 7.70 10.86
C GLU A 17 10.01 7.28 10.14
N ASP A 18 10.14 6.42 9.13
CA ASP A 18 9.03 6.00 8.25
C ASP A 18 7.82 5.45 9.03
N CYS A 19 8.08 4.75 10.14
CA CYS A 19 7.06 4.21 11.04
C CYS A 19 6.29 5.27 11.85
N CYS A 20 6.76 6.52 11.86
CA CYS A 20 6.14 7.66 12.53
C CYS A 20 5.68 8.74 11.54
N ALA A 21 5.82 8.50 10.24
CA ALA A 21 5.38 9.43 9.21
C ALA A 21 3.87 9.28 8.98
N GLU A 22 3.20 10.42 8.76
CA GLU A 22 1.76 10.45 8.49
C GLU A 22 1.52 10.20 7.00
N TRP A 23 1.20 8.95 6.67
CA TRP A 23 0.93 8.48 5.29
C TRP A 23 -0.55 8.46 4.93
N GLU A 24 -1.42 8.89 5.84
CA GLU A 24 -2.86 8.91 5.59
C GLU A 24 -3.23 9.99 4.58
N GLU A 25 -4.20 9.72 3.71
CA GLU A 25 -4.65 10.70 2.73
C GLU A 25 -5.14 11.99 3.40
N GLY A 26 -4.84 13.13 2.77
CA GLY A 26 -5.27 14.45 3.24
C GLY A 26 -4.25 15.18 4.10
N ARG A 27 -4.71 16.28 4.71
CA ARG A 27 -3.85 17.20 5.46
C ARG A 27 -3.89 16.91 6.95
N HIS A 28 -2.73 16.60 7.52
CA HIS A 28 -2.56 16.26 8.93
C HIS A 28 -1.72 17.30 9.65
N TYR A 29 -1.96 17.45 10.95
CA TYR A 29 -1.13 18.29 11.82
C TYR A 29 -0.19 17.40 12.62
N VAL A 30 1.10 17.68 12.53
CA VAL A 30 2.15 16.96 13.27
C VAL A 30 2.77 17.91 14.27
N GLU A 31 2.84 17.49 15.53
CA GLU A 31 3.59 18.16 16.58
C GLU A 31 4.88 17.38 16.85
N TRP A 32 6.03 17.99 16.57
CA TRP A 32 7.32 17.30 16.74
C TRP A 32 7.91 17.56 18.12
N ASN A 33 8.09 16.50 18.90
CA ASN A 33 8.57 16.56 20.29
C ASN A 33 9.95 17.24 20.44
N SER A 34 10.82 17.17 19.42
CA SER A 34 12.17 17.75 19.53
C SER A 34 12.18 19.28 19.49
N CYS A 35 11.25 19.92 18.78
CA CYS A 35 11.19 21.38 18.67
C CYS A 35 9.88 21.99 19.21
N ASN A 36 8.93 21.15 19.63
CA ASN A 36 7.59 21.51 20.09
C ASN A 36 6.87 22.46 19.13
N LYS A 37 7.12 22.30 17.83
CA LYS A 37 6.44 23.05 16.77
C LYS A 37 5.43 22.16 16.08
N LYS A 38 4.30 22.77 15.73
CA LYS A 38 3.25 22.18 14.91
C LYS A 38 3.47 22.56 13.46
N TYR A 39 3.39 21.60 12.56
CA TYR A 39 3.38 21.82 11.12
C TYR A 39 2.32 20.95 10.45
N GLN A 40 1.96 21.30 9.23
CA GLN A 40 1.05 20.52 8.41
C GLN A 40 1.84 19.66 7.44
N VAL A 41 1.38 18.43 7.25
CA VAL A 41 1.88 17.51 6.24
C VAL A 41 0.71 17.05 5.37
N GLU A 42 1.00 16.84 4.09
CA GLU A 42 0.05 16.34 3.11
C GLU A 42 0.87 15.43 2.18
N PRO A 43 0.58 14.12 2.13
CA PRO A 43 1.31 13.22 1.25
C PRO A 43 1.02 13.56 -0.21
N ILE A 44 2.05 13.47 -1.04
CA ILE A 44 1.95 13.74 -2.48
C ILE A 44 1.97 12.40 -3.21
N TYR A 45 0.82 12.03 -3.77
CA TYR A 45 0.72 10.85 -4.63
C TYR A 45 0.70 11.26 -6.10
N GLU A 46 1.33 10.44 -6.93
CA GLU A 46 1.21 10.52 -8.37
C GLU A 46 0.34 9.34 -8.83
N PHE A 47 -0.79 9.63 -9.49
CA PHE A 47 -1.61 8.59 -10.10
C PHE A 47 -0.85 8.00 -11.30
N LYS A 48 -0.43 6.73 -11.18
CA LYS A 48 0.31 6.03 -12.24
C LYS A 48 -0.56 5.15 -13.14
N GLY A 49 -1.80 4.88 -12.74
CA GLY A 49 -2.70 3.96 -13.41
C GLY A 49 -3.30 2.94 -12.45
N PHE A 50 -3.87 1.87 -13.01
CA PHE A 50 -4.42 0.76 -12.25
C PHE A 50 -3.54 -0.47 -12.46
N GLU A 51 -3.24 -1.17 -11.38
CA GLU A 51 -2.85 -2.58 -11.45
C GLU A 51 -4.14 -3.39 -11.60
N ILE A 52 -4.20 -4.26 -12.60
CA ILE A 52 -5.38 -5.07 -12.91
C ILE A 52 -5.00 -6.51 -12.68
N GLU A 53 -5.63 -7.15 -11.71
CA GLU A 53 -5.45 -8.55 -11.38
C GLU A 53 -6.74 -9.32 -11.62
N LYS A 54 -6.63 -10.57 -12.09
CA LYS A 54 -7.77 -11.49 -12.16
C LYS A 54 -7.85 -12.26 -10.85
N VAL A 55 -9.05 -12.34 -10.28
CA VAL A 55 -9.29 -12.96 -8.98
C VAL A 55 -10.22 -14.16 -9.16
N CYS A 56 -9.88 -15.29 -8.53
CA CYS A 56 -10.73 -16.45 -8.52
C CYS A 56 -12.02 -16.17 -7.74
N GLU A 57 -13.18 -16.45 -8.34
CA GLU A 57 -14.50 -16.24 -7.72
C GLU A 57 -14.74 -17.11 -6.47
N HIS A 58 -13.95 -18.17 -6.26
CA HIS A 58 -14.17 -19.16 -5.20
C HIS A 58 -13.32 -18.89 -3.95
N CYS A 59 -12.01 -18.65 -4.13
CA CYS A 59 -11.10 -18.42 -3.00
C CYS A 59 -10.69 -16.94 -2.83
N ASN A 60 -11.04 -16.08 -3.79
CA ASN A 60 -10.69 -14.66 -3.80
C ASN A 60 -9.15 -14.38 -3.81
N GLU A 61 -8.37 -15.37 -4.24
CA GLU A 61 -6.93 -15.23 -4.53
C GLU A 61 -6.72 -14.87 -5.99
N ALA A 62 -5.54 -14.33 -6.32
CA ALA A 62 -5.13 -14.11 -7.69
C ALA A 62 -5.24 -15.41 -8.49
N GLU A 63 -5.81 -15.37 -9.70
CA GLU A 63 -5.95 -16.57 -10.54
C GLU A 63 -4.60 -17.24 -10.83
N GLU A 64 -3.49 -16.49 -10.81
CA GLU A 64 -2.13 -17.03 -10.99
C GLU A 64 -1.68 -17.92 -9.82
N ASP A 65 -2.21 -17.69 -8.62
CA ASP A 65 -1.91 -18.43 -7.39
C ASP A 65 -3.06 -19.37 -6.97
N CYS A 66 -4.15 -19.38 -7.73
CA CYS A 66 -5.34 -20.17 -7.44
C CYS A 66 -5.21 -21.62 -7.93
N TYR A 67 -5.52 -22.58 -7.05
CA TYR A 67 -5.55 -24.01 -7.36
C TYR A 67 -6.98 -24.59 -7.43
N CYS A 68 -8.02 -23.75 -7.46
CA CYS A 68 -9.42 -24.23 -7.50
C CYS A 68 -9.77 -24.98 -8.80
N ASP A 69 -8.97 -24.79 -9.87
CA ASP A 69 -9.16 -25.41 -11.19
C ASP A 69 -8.54 -26.83 -11.30
N ASP A 70 -7.81 -27.29 -10.29
CA ASP A 70 -7.16 -28.60 -10.28
C ASP A 70 -8.08 -29.74 -9.82
N GLU A 71 -9.22 -29.46 -9.17
CA GLU A 71 -10.15 -30.50 -8.72
C GLU A 71 -11.11 -31.01 -9.81
N GLU A 72 -11.36 -30.27 -10.90
CA GLU A 72 -12.34 -30.69 -11.93
C GLU A 72 -11.77 -31.59 -13.04
N LYS A 73 -10.44 -31.72 -13.17
CA LYS A 73 -9.83 -32.52 -14.26
C LYS A 73 -9.63 -34.00 -13.92
N GLU A 74 -9.66 -34.37 -12.64
CA GLU A 74 -9.45 -35.77 -12.24
C GLU A 74 -10.72 -36.65 -12.29
N ASN A 75 -11.92 -36.06 -12.44
CA ASN A 75 -13.19 -36.82 -12.39
C ASN A 75 -13.80 -37.17 -13.77
N LYS A 76 -13.02 -37.09 -14.87
CA LYS A 76 -13.47 -37.50 -16.22
C LYS A 76 -12.66 -38.62 -16.88
N ILE A 77 -11.96 -39.45 -16.10
CA ILE A 77 -11.37 -40.71 -16.61
C ILE A 77 -11.85 -41.86 -15.71
N GLY A 78 -13.03 -42.38 -16.02
CA GLY A 78 -13.59 -43.50 -15.25
C GLY A 78 -14.93 -44.03 -15.77
N VAL A 79 -15.19 -43.93 -17.07
CA VAL A 79 -16.27 -44.70 -17.71
C VAL A 79 -15.69 -45.31 -18.97
N ILE A 80 -15.09 -46.51 -18.85
CA ILE A 80 -15.27 -47.66 -19.77
C ILE A 80 -15.05 -48.94 -18.96
#